data_AF-A0A937AY87-F1
#
_entry.id   AF-A0A937AY87-F1
#
_cell.length_a   1.000
_cell.length_b   1.000
_cell.length_c   1.000
_cell.angle_alpha   90.00
_cell.angle_beta   90.00
_cell.angle_gamma   90.00
#
_symmetry.space_group_name_H-M   'P 1'
#
loop_
_entity.id
_entity.type
_entity.pdbx_description
1 polymer ?
#
loop_
_entity_poly.entity_id
_entity_poly.type
_entity_poly.pdbx_seq_one_letter_code
_entity_poly.pdbx_strand_id
1 'polypeptide(L)'
;IRLGRTSLKLAAGALRLEESQAAAATGQIRLAQAYQESLARHGITVAQILLTLHDSEERRRYLNARQTMATLLGLGAVPVINENDTVATDEIRFGDNDRLGARVAEMISADTLVLLSDIDGLYTGDPKSDSSAMFIPEIREITPEIEAMAGVAASELSNGGMVTKLMAGRIAMAAGCSMAIADGRKVGALGALIDGTARCSWFLPEGSPLSARKKWIRGSLKTSGSLVVDAGAAKALSSGKSLLPAGVTSVAGDFRRGDVVDVRDPDGRVLARGLVAYAAEDARRIAGRKSAEIEKLLGFRGRDEMVHRDDLVVE
;
A
#
# COMPACT_ATOMS: atom_id res chain seq x y z
N ILE A 1 -2.51 21.99 -1.88
CA ILE A 1 -2.63 23.17 -2.79
C ILE A 1 -3.49 24.32 -2.23
N ARG A 2 -4.81 24.17 -2.00
CA ARG A 2 -5.70 25.30 -1.62
C ARG A 2 -5.19 26.11 -0.41
N LEU A 3 -4.75 25.43 0.65
CA LEU A 3 -4.19 26.06 1.86
C LEU A 3 -2.97 26.95 1.58
N GLY A 4 -2.03 26.46 0.75
CA GLY A 4 -0.83 27.22 0.42
C GLY A 4 -1.10 28.33 -0.59
N ARG A 5 -2.04 28.13 -1.53
CA ARG A 5 -2.49 29.17 -2.47
C ARG A 5 -2.98 30.43 -1.75
N THR A 6 -3.83 30.26 -0.73
CA THR A 6 -4.30 31.37 0.11
C THR A 6 -3.15 32.04 0.86
N SER A 7 -2.22 31.25 1.38
CA SER A 7 -1.06 31.76 2.14
C SER A 7 -0.10 32.57 1.26
N LEU A 8 0.12 32.12 0.02
CA LEU A 8 0.99 32.78 -0.96
C LEU A 8 0.29 33.90 -1.74
N LYS A 9 -0.99 34.16 -1.47
CA LYS A 9 -1.81 35.18 -2.16
C LYS A 9 -1.81 35.01 -3.69
N LEU A 10 -1.75 33.78 -4.18
CA LEU A 10 -1.82 33.51 -5.62
C LEU A 10 -3.23 33.82 -6.15
N ALA A 11 -3.29 34.46 -7.33
CA ALA A 11 -4.53 34.88 -7.98
C ALA A 11 -5.50 33.71 -8.23
N ALA A 12 -6.79 33.99 -8.40
CA ALA A 12 -7.82 33.02 -8.80
C ALA A 12 -7.57 32.48 -10.23
N GLY A 13 -8.07 31.27 -10.56
CA GLY A 13 -7.83 30.62 -11.86
C GLY A 13 -6.89 29.40 -11.83
N ALA A 14 -6.50 28.92 -13.02
CA ALA A 14 -5.55 27.84 -13.21
C ALA A 14 -4.14 28.31 -12.80
N LEU A 15 -3.44 27.47 -12.04
CA LEU A 15 -2.06 27.72 -11.63
C LEU A 15 -1.13 27.05 -12.63
N ARG A 16 0.03 27.66 -12.88
CA ARG A 16 1.14 26.95 -13.54
C ARG A 16 1.62 25.80 -12.65
N LEU A 17 2.40 24.89 -13.22
CA LEU A 17 2.96 23.74 -12.49
C LEU A 17 3.75 24.21 -11.26
N GLU A 18 4.70 25.11 -11.47
CA GLU A 18 5.57 25.64 -10.43
C GLU A 18 4.79 26.39 -9.32
N GLU A 19 3.69 27.05 -9.68
CA GLU A 19 2.80 27.71 -8.73
C GLU A 19 1.98 26.70 -7.91
N SER A 20 1.54 25.62 -8.55
CA SER A 20 0.83 24.51 -7.90
C SER A 20 1.75 23.79 -6.91
N GLN A 21 3.00 23.52 -7.30
CA GLN A 21 4.02 22.92 -6.44
C GLN A 21 4.37 23.83 -5.26
N ALA A 22 4.57 25.13 -5.49
CA ALA A 22 4.81 26.11 -4.42
C ALA A 22 3.63 26.18 -3.43
N ALA A 23 2.39 26.18 -3.94
CA ALA A 23 1.19 26.15 -3.12
C ALA A 23 0.99 24.80 -2.39
N ALA A 24 1.42 23.68 -2.97
CA ALA A 24 1.42 22.39 -2.31
C ALA A 24 2.42 22.36 -1.16
N ALA A 25 3.69 22.70 -1.41
CA ALA A 25 4.75 22.75 -0.40
C ALA A 25 4.38 23.66 0.79
N THR A 26 3.85 24.86 0.50
CA THR A 26 3.40 25.80 1.54
C THR A 26 2.20 25.25 2.33
N GLY A 27 1.24 24.65 1.62
CA GLY A 27 0.04 24.09 2.23
C GLY A 27 0.32 22.85 3.08
N GLN A 28 1.33 22.06 2.72
CA GLN A 28 1.66 20.80 3.37
C GLN A 28 2.09 21.00 4.82
N ILE A 29 2.85 22.06 5.11
CA ILE A 29 3.26 22.42 6.48
C ILE A 29 2.02 22.66 7.36
N ARG A 30 1.06 23.44 6.85
CA ARG A 30 -0.18 23.75 7.57
C ARG A 30 -1.05 22.52 7.78
N LEU A 31 -1.12 21.64 6.78
CA LEU A 31 -1.88 20.39 6.87
C LEU A 31 -1.27 19.47 7.95
N ALA A 32 0.05 19.29 7.94
CA ALA A 32 0.75 18.47 8.92
C ALA A 32 0.57 19.03 10.35
N GLN A 33 0.67 20.36 10.51
CA GLN A 33 0.43 21.02 11.79
C GLN A 33 -1.01 20.79 12.29
N ALA A 34 -2.01 20.93 11.43
CA ALA A 34 -3.42 20.73 11.81
C ALA A 34 -3.69 19.29 12.28
N TYR A 35 -3.11 18.28 11.62
CA TYR A 35 -3.19 16.89 12.07
C TYR A 35 -2.46 16.70 13.40
N GLN A 36 -1.24 17.21 13.53
CA GLN A 36 -0.46 17.10 14.77
C GLN A 36 -1.22 17.71 15.96
N GLU A 37 -1.74 18.93 15.85
CA GLU A 37 -2.49 19.60 16.92
C GLU A 37 -3.80 18.89 17.28
N SER A 38 -4.45 18.25 16.30
CA SER A 38 -5.70 17.53 16.52
C SER A 38 -5.47 16.21 17.24
N LEU A 39 -4.49 15.41 16.78
CA LEU A 39 -4.19 14.11 17.37
C LEU A 39 -3.39 14.20 18.68
N ALA A 40 -2.58 15.24 18.87
CA ALA A 40 -1.84 15.47 20.12
C ALA A 40 -2.78 15.64 21.33
N ARG A 41 -3.98 16.20 21.13
CA ARG A 41 -5.02 16.30 22.17
C ARG A 41 -5.50 14.94 22.69
N HIS A 42 -5.27 13.88 21.92
CA HIS A 42 -5.59 12.50 22.26
C HIS A 42 -4.35 11.67 22.64
N GLY A 43 -3.18 12.32 22.80
CA GLY A 43 -1.92 11.62 23.09
C GLY A 43 -1.37 10.79 21.92
N ILE A 44 -1.85 11.02 20.70
CA ILE A 44 -1.45 10.26 19.52
C ILE A 44 -0.33 11.00 18.79
N THR A 45 0.78 10.31 18.57
CA THR A 45 1.91 10.83 17.78
C THR A 45 1.62 10.73 16.29
N VAL A 46 1.86 11.80 15.55
CA VAL A 46 1.71 11.85 14.09
C VAL A 46 3.08 11.79 13.42
N ALA A 47 3.17 11.04 12.32
CA ALA A 47 4.37 11.01 11.48
C ALA A 47 4.01 11.34 10.03
N GLN A 48 4.64 12.37 9.47
CA GLN A 48 4.40 12.75 8.08
C GLN A 48 5.16 11.84 7.11
N ILE A 49 4.48 11.40 6.06
CA ILE A 49 5.08 10.67 4.94
C ILE A 49 4.62 11.33 3.64
N LEU A 50 5.56 11.57 2.74
CA LEU A 50 5.29 12.05 1.38
C LEU A 50 5.72 10.98 0.39
N LEU A 51 4.81 10.59 -0.51
CA LEU A 51 5.05 9.56 -1.52
C LEU A 51 4.73 10.12 -2.91
N THR A 52 5.43 9.64 -3.93
CA THR A 52 5.01 9.77 -5.33
C THR A 52 4.42 8.44 -5.80
N LEU A 53 3.64 8.44 -6.89
CA LEU A 53 3.17 7.20 -7.50
C LEU A 53 4.33 6.29 -7.94
N HIS A 54 5.43 6.86 -8.45
CA HIS A 54 6.62 6.09 -8.80
C HIS A 54 7.30 5.41 -7.60
N ASP A 55 7.17 5.95 -6.39
CA ASP A 55 7.69 5.29 -5.18
C ASP A 55 6.95 3.98 -4.87
N SER A 56 5.72 3.83 -5.37
CA SER A 56 4.95 2.59 -5.28
C SER A 56 5.29 1.57 -6.39
N GLU A 57 5.86 2.03 -7.50
CA GLU A 57 6.23 1.20 -8.65
C GLU A 57 7.69 0.72 -8.59
N GLU A 58 8.59 1.51 -7.99
CA GLU A 58 9.97 1.09 -7.77
C GLU A 58 10.07 0.18 -6.52
N ARG A 59 10.35 -1.11 -6.75
CA ARG A 59 10.37 -2.16 -5.72
C ARG A 59 11.15 -1.79 -4.46
N ARG A 60 12.32 -1.16 -4.61
CA ARG A 60 13.17 -0.76 -3.48
C ARG A 60 12.51 0.33 -2.63
N ARG A 61 11.91 1.34 -3.27
CA ARG A 61 11.24 2.45 -2.58
C ARG A 61 9.97 1.97 -1.89
N TYR A 62 9.19 1.13 -2.58
CA TYR A 62 8.02 0.46 -2.02
C TYR A 62 8.35 -0.28 -0.71
N LEU A 63 9.42 -1.08 -0.69
CA LEU A 63 9.81 -1.83 0.50
C LEU A 63 10.30 -0.95 1.65
N ASN A 64 10.98 0.15 1.34
CA ASN A 64 11.41 1.11 2.35
C ASN A 64 10.22 1.85 2.96
N ALA A 65 9.31 2.36 2.13
CA ALA A 65 8.08 3.02 2.59
C ALA A 65 7.22 2.08 3.45
N ARG A 66 7.03 0.83 3.01
CA ARG A 66 6.34 -0.22 3.78
C ARG A 66 6.98 -0.42 5.16
N GLN A 67 8.30 -0.56 5.22
CA GLN A 67 9.00 -0.79 6.47
C GLN A 67 8.86 0.40 7.43
N THR A 68 9.02 1.62 6.92
CA THR A 68 8.84 2.84 7.72
C THR A 68 7.42 2.92 8.29
N MET A 69 6.39 2.68 7.47
CA MET A 69 5.00 2.68 7.93
C MET A 69 4.74 1.60 8.97
N ALA A 70 5.22 0.37 8.75
CA ALA A 70 5.07 -0.72 9.72
C ALA A 70 5.75 -0.39 11.06
N THR A 71 6.95 0.20 11.03
CA THR A 71 7.64 0.64 12.25
C THR A 71 6.87 1.74 12.97
N LEU A 72 6.37 2.76 12.25
CA LEU A 72 5.58 3.84 12.86
C LEU A 72 4.32 3.31 13.54
N LEU A 73 3.56 2.44 12.86
CA LEU A 73 2.36 1.81 13.42
C LEU A 73 2.70 0.94 14.63
N GLY A 74 3.80 0.18 14.58
CA GLY A 74 4.27 -0.65 15.71
C GLY A 74 4.72 0.17 16.93
N LEU A 75 5.11 1.43 16.73
CA LEU A 75 5.41 2.40 17.80
C LEU A 75 4.18 3.16 18.29
N GLY A 76 2.98 2.88 17.75
CA GLY A 76 1.74 3.56 18.10
C GLY A 76 1.57 4.95 17.48
N ALA A 77 2.41 5.32 16.50
CA ALA A 77 2.25 6.54 15.75
C ALA A 77 1.23 6.37 14.60
N VAL A 78 0.55 7.45 14.23
CA VAL A 78 -0.34 7.52 13.06
C VAL A 78 0.38 8.18 11.89
N PRO A 79 0.66 7.43 10.80
CA PRO A 79 1.20 8.01 9.57
C PRO A 79 0.15 8.91 8.89
N VAL A 80 0.52 10.16 8.62
CA VAL A 80 -0.25 11.08 7.77
C VAL A 80 0.45 11.17 6.44
N ILE A 81 -0.15 10.54 5.43
CA ILE A 81 0.43 10.32 4.11
C ILE A 81 -0.20 11.30 3.13
N ASN A 82 0.64 11.95 2.31
CA ASN A 82 0.17 12.75 1.18
C ASN A 82 1.10 12.56 -0.02
N GLU A 83 0.65 13.01 -1.19
CA GLU A 83 1.49 13.04 -2.39
C GLU A 83 2.64 14.05 -2.24
N ASN A 84 3.83 13.70 -2.76
CA ASN A 84 4.98 14.60 -2.80
C ASN A 84 4.93 15.50 -4.04
N ASP A 85 4.00 16.45 -4.04
CA ASP A 85 3.71 17.34 -5.16
C ASP A 85 4.95 18.08 -5.71
N THR A 86 5.93 18.39 -4.86
CA THR A 86 7.14 19.16 -5.24
C THR A 86 8.02 18.43 -6.25
N VAL A 87 8.01 17.09 -6.23
CA VAL A 87 8.88 16.25 -7.09
C VAL A 87 8.08 15.38 -8.06
N ALA A 88 6.75 15.44 -8.01
CA ALA A 88 5.89 14.82 -9.00
C ALA A 88 5.95 15.62 -10.31
N THR A 89 6.29 14.94 -11.41
CA THR A 89 6.27 15.48 -12.77
C THR A 89 4.93 15.17 -13.45
N ASP A 90 4.49 16.06 -14.36
CA ASP A 90 3.13 16.18 -14.94
C ASP A 90 2.49 14.95 -15.60
N GLU A 91 3.18 13.81 -15.74
CA GLU A 91 2.65 12.62 -16.42
C GLU A 91 1.58 11.89 -15.58
N ILE A 92 1.50 12.16 -14.28
CA ILE A 92 0.39 11.74 -13.45
C ILE A 92 -0.20 12.96 -12.76
N ARG A 93 -1.28 13.49 -13.35
CA ARG A 93 -1.98 14.68 -12.91
C ARG A 93 -2.31 14.61 -11.40
N PHE A 94 -2.07 15.74 -10.74
CA PHE A 94 -2.33 16.06 -9.34
C PHE A 94 -3.64 15.49 -8.79
N GLY A 95 -3.56 14.86 -7.62
CA GLY A 95 -4.70 14.83 -6.69
C GLY A 95 -5.63 13.63 -6.75
N ASP A 96 -5.15 12.46 -7.21
CA ASP A 96 -5.89 11.21 -6.99
C ASP A 96 -5.41 10.49 -5.72
N ASN A 97 -5.80 11.07 -4.58
CA ASN A 97 -5.58 10.44 -3.29
C ASN A 97 -6.42 9.16 -3.09
N ASP A 98 -7.42 8.88 -3.94
CA ASP A 98 -8.16 7.62 -3.89
C ASP A 98 -7.21 6.46 -4.27
N ARG A 99 -6.49 6.62 -5.41
CA ARG A 99 -5.46 5.65 -5.83
C ARG A 99 -4.28 5.58 -4.87
N LEU A 100 -3.79 6.73 -4.39
CA LEU A 100 -2.71 6.74 -3.39
C LEU A 100 -3.12 5.96 -2.15
N GLY A 101 -4.34 6.18 -1.64
CA GLY A 101 -4.90 5.45 -0.50
C GLY A 101 -4.95 3.94 -0.74
N ALA A 102 -5.39 3.51 -1.91
CA ALA A 102 -5.40 2.08 -2.28
C ALA A 102 -4.01 1.47 -2.39
N ARG A 103 -3.03 2.21 -2.95
CA ARG A 103 -1.63 1.76 -3.01
C ARG A 103 -0.99 1.68 -1.64
N VAL A 104 -1.29 2.62 -0.75
CA VAL A 104 -0.85 2.56 0.65
C VAL A 104 -1.46 1.33 1.33
N ALA A 105 -2.76 1.10 1.17
CA ALA A 105 -3.47 -0.04 1.74
C ALA A 105 -2.85 -1.38 1.27
N GLU A 106 -2.59 -1.51 -0.03
CA GLU A 106 -1.86 -2.63 -0.62
C GLU A 106 -0.45 -2.78 -0.01
N MET A 107 0.29 -1.66 0.09
CA MET A 107 1.66 -1.63 0.60
C MET A 107 1.79 -2.13 2.03
N ILE A 108 0.90 -1.66 2.90
CA ILE A 108 0.90 -2.07 4.32
C ILE A 108 0.08 -3.34 4.58
N SER A 109 -0.54 -3.90 3.54
CA SER A 109 -1.44 -5.05 3.65
C SER A 109 -2.59 -4.79 4.63
N ALA A 110 -3.23 -3.63 4.49
CA ALA A 110 -4.37 -3.22 5.31
C ALA A 110 -5.58 -4.11 5.06
N ASP A 111 -6.35 -4.37 6.12
CA ASP A 111 -7.62 -5.12 6.01
C ASP A 111 -8.74 -4.28 5.40
N THR A 112 -8.71 -2.97 5.61
CA THR A 112 -9.77 -2.05 5.15
C THR A 112 -9.23 -0.68 4.76
N LEU A 113 -9.71 -0.18 3.61
CA LEU A 113 -9.57 1.19 3.13
C LEU A 113 -10.92 1.90 3.23
N VAL A 114 -10.95 3.10 3.82
CA VAL A 114 -12.17 3.92 3.87
C VAL A 114 -11.95 5.20 3.09
N LEU A 115 -12.75 5.39 2.03
CA LEU A 115 -12.80 6.61 1.24
C LEU A 115 -13.96 7.48 1.73
N LEU A 116 -13.64 8.47 2.56
CA LEU A 116 -14.60 9.49 3.01
C LEU A 116 -14.76 10.56 1.92
N SER A 117 -15.94 10.62 1.30
CA SER A 117 -16.26 11.49 0.17
C SER A 117 -17.45 12.42 0.48
N ASP A 118 -17.81 13.27 -0.47
CA ASP A 118 -19.07 14.02 -0.51
C ASP A 118 -20.28 13.20 -1.03
N ILE A 119 -20.07 11.90 -1.28
CA ILE A 119 -21.08 10.91 -1.68
C ILE A 119 -21.03 9.73 -0.71
N ASP A 120 -22.17 9.09 -0.48
CA ASP A 120 -22.34 7.99 0.46
C ASP A 120 -22.17 6.59 -0.17
N GLY A 121 -21.75 6.51 -1.43
CA GLY A 121 -21.44 5.25 -2.11
C GLY A 121 -21.60 5.31 -3.63
N LEU A 122 -21.63 4.13 -4.24
CA LEU A 122 -21.89 3.91 -5.66
C LEU A 122 -23.39 3.79 -5.93
N TYR A 123 -23.81 4.30 -7.08
CA TYR A 123 -25.17 4.26 -7.58
C TYR A 123 -25.17 3.77 -9.03
N THR A 124 -26.32 3.27 -9.51
CA THR A 124 -26.49 2.85 -10.92
C THR A 124 -26.44 4.00 -11.93
N GLY A 125 -26.48 5.24 -11.45
CA GLY A 125 -26.37 6.49 -12.20
C GLY A 125 -26.09 7.65 -11.22
N ASP A 126 -25.92 8.89 -11.69
CA ASP A 126 -25.69 10.03 -10.80
C ASP A 126 -26.97 10.41 -10.04
N PRO A 127 -27.05 10.22 -8.71
CA PRO A 127 -28.28 10.48 -7.95
C PRO A 127 -28.65 11.96 -7.86
N LYS A 128 -27.76 12.88 -8.27
CA LYS A 128 -28.07 14.32 -8.34
C LYS A 128 -28.86 14.69 -9.59
N SER A 129 -28.73 13.91 -10.66
CA SER A 129 -29.34 14.18 -11.97
C SER A 129 -30.37 13.13 -12.40
N ASP A 130 -30.29 11.91 -11.85
CA ASP A 130 -31.22 10.81 -12.13
C ASP A 130 -31.91 10.35 -10.84
N SER A 131 -33.21 10.64 -10.72
CA SER A 131 -34.03 10.21 -9.59
C SER A 131 -34.28 8.70 -9.53
N SER A 132 -33.99 7.97 -10.61
CA SER A 132 -34.09 6.50 -10.66
C SER A 132 -32.80 5.79 -10.24
N ALA A 133 -31.72 6.53 -9.97
CA ALA A 133 -30.44 5.99 -9.54
C ALA A 133 -30.58 5.18 -8.25
N MET A 134 -30.26 3.89 -8.32
CA MET A 134 -30.33 2.98 -7.19
C MET A 134 -28.97 2.85 -6.52
N PHE A 135 -28.97 2.78 -5.19
CA PHE A 135 -27.76 2.58 -4.39
C PHE A 135 -27.23 1.16 -4.47
N ILE A 136 -25.91 1.01 -4.51
CA ILE A 136 -25.23 -0.28 -4.57
C ILE A 136 -24.47 -0.50 -3.25
N PRO A 137 -25.03 -1.26 -2.30
CA PRO A 137 -24.41 -1.43 -0.98
C PRO A 137 -23.17 -2.33 -0.99
N GLU A 138 -23.08 -3.27 -1.94
CA GLU A 138 -22.03 -4.28 -1.98
C GLU A 138 -21.59 -4.55 -3.42
N ILE A 139 -20.27 -4.59 -3.63
CA ILE A 139 -19.58 -4.82 -4.89
C ILE A 139 -18.55 -5.93 -4.63
N ARG A 140 -18.79 -7.11 -5.19
CA ARG A 140 -17.85 -8.26 -5.11
C ARG A 140 -16.94 -8.36 -6.33
N GLU A 141 -17.34 -7.73 -7.42
CA GLU A 141 -16.59 -7.68 -8.66
C GLU A 141 -16.85 -6.32 -9.34
N ILE A 142 -15.79 -5.73 -9.89
CA ILE A 142 -15.89 -4.50 -10.70
C ILE A 142 -15.96 -4.95 -12.15
N THR A 143 -17.18 -5.14 -12.64
CA THR A 143 -17.47 -5.54 -14.03
C THR A 143 -17.51 -4.30 -14.95
N PRO A 144 -17.49 -4.48 -16.29
CA PRO A 144 -17.69 -3.38 -17.23
C PRO A 144 -18.98 -2.58 -16.98
N GLU A 145 -20.05 -3.23 -16.48
CA GLU A 145 -21.29 -2.58 -16.10
C GLU A 145 -21.11 -1.67 -14.88
N ILE A 146 -20.39 -2.14 -13.84
CA ILE A 146 -20.05 -1.32 -12.67
C ILE A 146 -19.17 -0.13 -13.08
N GLU A 147 -18.23 -0.33 -14.01
CA GLU A 147 -17.39 0.74 -14.55
C GLU A 147 -18.21 1.79 -15.30
N ALA A 148 -19.18 1.36 -16.11
CA ALA A 148 -20.07 2.26 -16.82
C ALA A 148 -20.93 3.13 -15.87
N MET A 149 -21.24 2.64 -14.66
CA MET A 149 -22.00 3.40 -13.66
C MET A 149 -21.24 4.60 -13.08
N ALA A 150 -19.90 4.62 -13.15
CA ALA A 150 -19.13 5.81 -12.80
C ALA A 150 -19.32 6.97 -13.81
N GLY A 151 -20.01 6.70 -14.93
CA GLY A 151 -20.23 7.62 -16.03
C GLY A 151 -19.03 7.69 -16.99
N VAL A 152 -19.23 8.31 -18.15
CA VAL A 152 -18.11 8.81 -18.94
C VAL A 152 -17.53 9.96 -18.13
N ALA A 153 -16.23 9.90 -17.81
CA ALA A 153 -15.56 11.04 -17.18
C ALA A 153 -15.94 12.30 -17.97
N ALA A 154 -16.59 13.26 -17.32
CA ALA A 154 -16.83 14.57 -17.91
C ALA A 154 -15.43 15.19 -18.09
N SER A 155 -14.78 14.85 -19.21
CA SER A 155 -13.36 14.98 -19.51
C SER A 155 -12.39 14.14 -18.66
N GLU A 156 -11.25 13.77 -19.26
CA GLU A 156 -10.03 13.31 -18.60
C GLU A 156 -9.43 14.32 -17.59
N LEU A 157 -10.11 15.46 -17.32
CA LEU A 157 -9.73 16.50 -16.36
C LEU A 157 -10.52 16.48 -15.04
N SER A 158 -11.43 15.52 -14.80
CA SER A 158 -12.10 15.43 -13.50
C SER A 158 -11.13 14.95 -12.40
N ASN A 159 -10.50 15.90 -11.69
CA ASN A 159 -9.72 15.65 -10.48
C ASN A 159 -10.63 15.12 -9.38
N GLY A 160 -10.69 13.79 -9.24
CA GLY A 160 -11.58 13.12 -8.31
C GLY A 160 -12.96 12.84 -8.92
N GLY A 161 -13.53 11.68 -8.58
CA GLY A 161 -14.85 11.26 -9.03
C GLY A 161 -15.16 9.84 -8.62
N MET A 162 -16.19 9.24 -9.23
CA MET A 162 -16.49 7.82 -9.03
C MET A 162 -15.49 6.93 -9.78
N VAL A 163 -14.98 7.37 -10.93
CA VAL A 163 -13.98 6.62 -11.73
C VAL A 163 -12.72 6.34 -10.89
N THR A 164 -12.17 7.35 -10.21
CA THR A 164 -10.96 7.19 -9.37
C THR A 164 -11.21 6.26 -8.19
N LYS A 165 -12.43 6.28 -7.62
CA LYS A 165 -12.85 5.37 -6.55
C LYS A 165 -12.99 3.94 -7.04
N LEU A 166 -13.51 3.70 -8.25
CA LEU A 166 -13.53 2.36 -8.85
C LEU A 166 -12.12 1.84 -9.13
N MET A 167 -11.21 2.70 -9.60
CA MET A 167 -9.79 2.32 -9.77
C MET A 167 -9.15 1.94 -8.42
N ALA A 168 -9.40 2.74 -7.38
CA ALA A 168 -8.96 2.44 -6.02
C ALA A 168 -9.56 1.12 -5.50
N GLY A 169 -10.85 0.89 -5.75
CA GLY A 169 -11.55 -0.35 -5.41
C GLY A 169 -10.91 -1.57 -6.07
N ARG A 170 -10.55 -1.47 -7.35
CA ARG A 170 -9.86 -2.56 -8.06
C ARG A 170 -8.52 -2.89 -7.43
N ILE A 171 -7.72 -1.88 -7.07
CA ILE A 171 -6.43 -2.06 -6.40
C ILE A 171 -6.64 -2.70 -5.02
N ALA A 172 -7.58 -2.18 -4.22
CA ALA A 172 -7.86 -2.68 -2.88
C ALA A 172 -8.34 -4.14 -2.92
N MET A 173 -9.32 -4.46 -3.77
CA MET A 173 -9.88 -5.81 -3.89
C MET A 173 -8.82 -6.82 -4.37
N ALA A 174 -7.98 -6.44 -5.35
CA ALA A 174 -6.88 -7.28 -5.81
C ALA A 174 -5.84 -7.53 -4.71
N ALA A 175 -5.63 -6.55 -3.82
CA ALA A 175 -4.76 -6.67 -2.66
C ALA A 175 -5.40 -7.42 -1.49
N GLY A 176 -6.63 -7.94 -1.61
CA GLY A 176 -7.35 -8.60 -0.51
C GLY A 176 -7.85 -7.62 0.56
N CYS A 177 -7.88 -6.32 0.27
CA CYS A 177 -8.34 -5.27 1.17
C CYS A 177 -9.79 -4.90 0.87
N SER A 178 -10.63 -4.84 1.90
CA SER A 178 -12.00 -4.32 1.75
C SER A 178 -11.97 -2.81 1.58
N MET A 179 -12.81 -2.24 0.73
CA MET A 179 -12.90 -0.78 0.59
C MET A 179 -14.33 -0.30 0.83
N ALA A 180 -14.49 0.76 1.63
CA ALA A 180 -15.77 1.46 1.79
C ALA A 180 -15.72 2.84 1.15
N ILE A 181 -16.79 3.21 0.44
CA ILE A 181 -17.08 4.62 0.10
C ILE A 181 -18.21 5.08 1.02
N ALA A 182 -18.00 6.17 1.74
CA ALA A 182 -18.98 6.72 2.68
C ALA A 182 -18.93 8.25 2.74
N ASP A 183 -20.03 8.87 3.22
CA ASP A 183 -20.09 10.33 3.38
C ASP A 183 -19.22 10.79 4.56
N GLY A 184 -18.18 11.57 4.25
CA GLY A 184 -17.24 12.11 5.21
C GLY A 184 -17.65 13.43 5.86
N ARG A 185 -18.76 14.05 5.44
CA ARG A 185 -19.15 15.40 5.91
C ARG A 185 -19.71 15.40 7.32
N LYS A 186 -20.23 14.27 7.79
CA LYS A 186 -20.81 14.13 9.13
C LYS A 186 -19.72 13.81 10.15
N VAL A 187 -19.72 14.52 11.26
CA VAL A 187 -18.91 14.17 12.43
C VAL A 187 -19.29 12.75 12.88
N GLY A 188 -18.29 11.92 13.14
CA GLY A 188 -18.50 10.53 13.55
C GLY A 188 -18.72 9.55 12.38
N ALA A 189 -18.46 9.93 11.13
CA ALA A 189 -18.60 9.03 9.97
C ALA A 189 -17.89 7.67 10.14
N LEU A 190 -16.65 7.67 10.67
CA LEU A 190 -15.91 6.44 10.96
C LEU A 190 -16.56 5.62 12.08
N GLY A 191 -17.07 6.27 13.14
CA GLY A 191 -17.80 5.59 14.20
C GLY A 191 -19.08 4.94 13.67
N ALA A 192 -19.86 5.67 12.87
CA ALA A 192 -21.07 5.16 12.25
C ALA A 192 -20.80 3.99 11.29
N LEU A 193 -19.67 3.98 10.59
CA LEU A 193 -19.22 2.83 9.80
C LEU A 193 -18.90 1.62 10.68
N ILE A 194 -18.17 1.82 11.77
CA ILE A 194 -17.83 0.75 12.75
C ILE A 194 -19.10 0.17 13.37
N ASP A 195 -20.07 1.02 13.71
CA ASP A 195 -21.35 0.63 14.30
C ASP A 195 -22.34 0.04 13.28
N GLY A 196 -22.00 0.04 11.98
CA GLY A 196 -22.86 -0.47 10.90
C GLY A 196 -24.09 0.41 10.60
N THR A 197 -24.10 1.66 11.06
CA THR A 197 -25.22 2.60 10.90
C THR A 197 -25.02 3.56 9.73
N ALA A 198 -23.79 3.72 9.23
CA ALA A 198 -23.50 4.51 8.05
C ALA A 198 -23.92 3.77 6.77
N ARG A 199 -24.67 4.45 5.91
CA ARG A 199 -24.85 4.03 4.53
C ARG A 199 -23.52 4.17 3.78
N CYS A 200 -23.09 3.09 3.14
CA CYS A 200 -21.83 2.99 2.43
C CYS A 200 -21.88 1.89 1.37
N SER A 201 -21.01 1.99 0.37
CA SER A 201 -20.77 0.92 -0.61
C SER A 201 -19.50 0.18 -0.26
N TRP A 202 -19.63 -1.12 -0.01
CA TRP A 202 -18.52 -2.02 0.27
C TRP A 202 -18.02 -2.71 -0.98
N PHE A 203 -16.72 -2.64 -1.21
CA PHE A 203 -15.98 -3.39 -2.22
C PHE A 203 -15.28 -4.53 -1.49
N LEU A 204 -15.75 -5.75 -1.71
CA LEU A 204 -15.36 -6.92 -0.94
C LEU A 204 -14.43 -7.83 -1.76
N PRO A 205 -13.19 -8.08 -1.30
CA PRO A 205 -12.28 -9.01 -1.95
C PRO A 205 -12.73 -10.47 -1.76
N GLU A 206 -12.28 -11.37 -2.65
CA GLU A 206 -12.49 -12.82 -2.51
C GLU A 206 -11.64 -13.46 -1.38
N GLY A 207 -10.71 -12.72 -0.78
CA GLY A 207 -9.79 -13.23 0.24
C GLY A 207 -9.21 -12.13 1.13
N SER A 208 -8.24 -12.50 1.96
CA SER A 208 -7.54 -11.56 2.86
C SER A 208 -6.26 -11.00 2.24
N PRO A 209 -5.69 -9.90 2.79
CA PRO A 209 -4.44 -9.33 2.28
C PRO A 209 -3.28 -10.33 2.28
N LEU A 210 -3.20 -11.16 3.32
CA LEU A 210 -2.20 -12.23 3.41
C LEU A 210 -2.38 -13.27 2.29
N SER A 211 -3.61 -13.68 2.01
CA SER A 211 -3.89 -14.68 0.96
C SER A 211 -3.59 -14.12 -0.44
N ALA A 212 -3.95 -12.87 -0.71
CA ALA A 212 -3.65 -12.17 -1.96
C ALA A 212 -2.14 -12.06 -2.19
N ARG A 213 -1.40 -11.66 -1.14
CA ARG A 213 0.07 -11.58 -1.16
C ARG A 213 0.71 -12.93 -1.48
N LYS A 214 0.26 -14.00 -0.82
CA LYS A 214 0.76 -15.36 -1.08
C LYS A 214 0.41 -15.85 -2.48
N LYS A 215 -0.79 -15.55 -2.99
CA LYS A 215 -1.19 -15.86 -4.37
C LYS A 215 -0.27 -15.18 -5.38
N TRP A 216 0.08 -13.91 -5.16
CA TRP A 216 1.01 -13.16 -6.01
C TRP A 216 2.44 -13.75 -5.99
N ILE A 217 2.96 -14.12 -4.81
CA ILE A 217 4.27 -14.79 -4.69
C ILE A 217 4.27 -16.12 -5.44
N ARG A 218 3.23 -16.95 -5.25
CA ARG A 218 3.09 -18.25 -5.93
C ARG A 218 2.98 -18.11 -7.45
N GLY A 219 2.18 -17.15 -7.91
CA GLY A 219 1.97 -16.87 -9.34
C GLY A 219 3.15 -16.21 -10.05
N SER A 220 4.19 -15.81 -9.32
CA SER A 220 5.41 -15.25 -9.91
C SER A 220 6.20 -16.33 -10.66
N LEU A 221 6.01 -16.38 -11.98
CA LEU A 221 6.59 -17.39 -12.88
C LEU A 221 8.12 -17.28 -13.02
N LYS A 222 8.70 -16.10 -12.79
CA LYS A 222 10.13 -15.85 -12.92
C LYS A 222 10.73 -15.56 -11.55
N THR A 223 11.63 -16.43 -11.11
CA THR A 223 12.45 -16.23 -9.91
C THR A 223 13.81 -15.63 -10.29
N SER A 224 14.34 -14.73 -9.47
CA SER A 224 15.65 -14.09 -9.69
C SER A 224 16.83 -14.93 -9.18
N GLY A 225 16.55 -16.00 -8.42
CA GLY A 225 17.57 -16.90 -7.89
C GLY A 225 16.99 -17.96 -6.96
N SER A 226 17.87 -18.63 -6.22
CA SER A 226 17.48 -19.66 -5.27
C SER A 226 18.33 -19.69 -4.00
N LEU A 227 17.72 -20.17 -2.92
CA LEU A 227 18.33 -20.43 -1.62
C LEU A 227 18.23 -21.94 -1.35
N VAL A 228 19.35 -22.61 -1.14
CA VAL A 228 19.36 -24.01 -0.69
C VAL A 228 19.38 -24.01 0.84
N VAL A 229 18.55 -24.86 1.45
CA VAL A 229 18.39 -24.91 2.91
C VAL A 229 18.70 -26.28 3.49
N ASP A 230 19.06 -26.32 4.77
CA ASP A 230 19.24 -27.58 5.50
C ASP A 230 17.88 -28.22 5.87
N ALA A 231 17.94 -29.46 6.38
CA ALA A 231 16.74 -30.21 6.76
C ALA A 231 15.96 -29.57 7.93
N GLY A 232 16.63 -28.84 8.82
CA GLY A 232 16.00 -28.14 9.94
C GLY A 232 15.18 -26.95 9.45
N ALA A 233 15.73 -26.17 8.52
CA ALA A 233 15.04 -25.11 7.83
C ALA A 233 13.89 -25.65 6.98
N ALA A 234 14.10 -26.71 6.19
CA ALA A 234 13.01 -27.35 5.43
C ALA A 234 11.81 -27.72 6.33
N LYS A 235 12.07 -28.30 7.51
CA LYS A 235 11.04 -28.62 8.51
C LYS A 235 10.40 -27.37 9.13
N ALA A 236 11.17 -26.30 9.35
CA ALA A 236 10.64 -25.05 9.85
C ALA A 236 9.69 -24.38 8.85
N LEU A 237 10.04 -24.42 7.56
CA LEU A 237 9.22 -23.88 6.47
C LEU A 237 7.89 -24.63 6.35
N SER A 238 7.91 -25.97 6.40
CA SER A 238 6.68 -26.77 6.39
C SER A 238 5.78 -26.54 7.61
N SER A 239 6.34 -26.01 8.70
CA SER A 239 5.60 -25.59 9.90
C SER A 239 5.16 -24.11 9.85
N GLY A 240 5.31 -23.42 8.72
CA GLY A 240 4.89 -22.03 8.53
C GLY A 240 5.80 -20.97 9.20
N LYS A 241 7.05 -21.33 9.53
CA LYS A 241 8.04 -20.39 10.10
C LYS A 241 8.81 -19.66 9.00
N SER A 242 9.41 -18.54 9.38
CA SER A 242 10.32 -17.79 8.51
C SER A 242 11.61 -18.56 8.23
N LEU A 243 12.27 -18.26 7.11
CA LEU A 243 13.61 -18.74 6.80
C LEU A 243 14.66 -17.84 7.48
N LEU A 244 15.42 -18.37 8.42
CA LEU A 244 16.57 -17.68 9.02
C LEU A 244 17.85 -17.92 8.20
N PRO A 245 18.81 -16.98 8.19
CA PRO A 245 20.09 -17.16 7.50
C PRO A 245 20.85 -18.42 7.96
N ALA A 246 20.73 -18.79 9.23
CA ALA A 246 21.37 -19.95 9.84
C ALA A 246 21.06 -21.28 9.13
N GLY A 247 19.88 -21.38 8.50
CA GLY A 247 19.44 -22.58 7.80
C GLY A 247 19.70 -22.57 6.30
N VAL A 248 20.34 -21.52 5.76
CA VAL A 248 20.70 -21.38 4.34
C VAL A 248 22.10 -21.93 4.11
N THR A 249 22.23 -22.92 3.25
CA THR A 249 23.50 -23.61 2.94
C THR A 249 24.15 -23.11 1.66
N SER A 250 23.36 -22.61 0.70
CA SER A 250 23.87 -22.03 -0.56
C SER A 250 22.92 -20.98 -1.12
N VAL A 251 23.48 -20.04 -1.89
CA VAL A 251 22.75 -18.94 -2.53
C VAL A 251 23.17 -18.83 -3.99
N ALA A 252 22.22 -18.96 -4.91
CA ALA A 252 22.45 -18.92 -6.35
C ALA A 252 21.60 -17.84 -7.05
N GLY A 253 22.10 -17.34 -8.19
CA GLY A 253 21.49 -16.25 -8.95
C GLY A 253 21.99 -14.86 -8.53
N ASP A 254 21.46 -13.84 -9.18
CA ASP A 254 21.72 -12.43 -8.85
C ASP A 254 20.39 -11.73 -8.65
N PHE A 255 20.10 -11.42 -7.39
CA PHE A 255 18.81 -10.91 -6.96
C PHE A 255 19.01 -9.75 -5.98
N ARG A 256 18.01 -8.88 -5.93
CA ARG A 256 17.94 -7.76 -5.00
C ARG A 256 16.95 -8.06 -3.88
N ARG A 257 17.09 -7.31 -2.79
CA ARG A 257 16.09 -7.30 -1.70
C ARG A 257 14.71 -7.07 -2.29
N GLY A 258 13.78 -7.97 -2.00
CA GLY A 258 12.40 -7.91 -2.48
C GLY A 258 12.10 -8.73 -3.72
N ASP A 259 13.10 -9.36 -4.34
CA ASP A 259 12.89 -10.26 -5.47
C ASP A 259 12.36 -11.61 -4.98
N VAL A 260 11.65 -12.31 -5.87
CA VAL A 260 11.17 -13.67 -5.62
C VAL A 260 12.31 -14.65 -5.87
N VAL A 261 12.59 -15.49 -4.88
CA VAL A 261 13.57 -16.58 -4.95
C VAL A 261 12.92 -17.92 -4.65
N ASP A 262 13.40 -18.98 -5.29
CA ASP A 262 13.07 -20.35 -4.90
C ASP A 262 13.81 -20.72 -3.61
N VAL A 263 13.15 -21.45 -2.72
CA VAL A 263 13.78 -22.11 -1.58
C VAL A 263 13.79 -23.60 -1.85
N ARG A 264 14.98 -24.20 -1.89
CA ARG A 264 15.21 -25.58 -2.33
C ARG A 264 15.82 -26.43 -1.24
N ASP A 265 15.48 -27.72 -1.23
CA ASP A 265 16.21 -28.70 -0.44
C ASP A 265 17.57 -29.05 -1.09
N PRO A 266 18.43 -29.83 -0.41
CA PRO A 266 19.72 -30.26 -0.96
C PRO A 266 19.61 -31.10 -2.24
N ASP A 267 18.47 -31.75 -2.48
CA ASP A 267 18.20 -32.55 -3.68
C ASP A 267 17.73 -31.67 -4.86
N GLY A 268 17.59 -30.36 -4.64
CA GLY A 268 17.23 -29.37 -5.65
C GLY A 268 15.72 -29.22 -5.87
N ARG A 269 14.89 -29.89 -5.08
CA ARG A 269 13.42 -29.74 -5.13
C ARG A 269 13.03 -28.41 -4.51
N VAL A 270 12.15 -27.68 -5.20
CA VAL A 270 11.56 -26.44 -4.67
C VAL A 270 10.58 -26.79 -3.54
N LEU A 271 10.89 -26.27 -2.35
CA LEU A 271 10.05 -26.41 -1.16
C LEU A 271 9.11 -25.21 -0.98
N ALA A 272 9.57 -24.03 -1.38
CA ALA A 272 8.83 -22.79 -1.21
C ALA A 272 9.32 -21.71 -2.20
N ARG A 273 8.54 -20.65 -2.36
CA ARG A 273 8.98 -19.38 -2.94
C ARG A 273 8.78 -18.25 -1.95
N GLY A 274 9.64 -17.24 -2.00
CA GLY A 274 9.44 -16.07 -1.15
C GLY A 274 10.26 -14.86 -1.52
N LEU A 275 9.98 -13.74 -0.84
CA LEU A 275 10.67 -12.46 -1.05
C LEU A 275 11.88 -12.35 -0.13
N VAL A 276 13.05 -12.26 -0.74
CA VAL A 276 14.30 -12.21 0.00
C VAL A 276 14.52 -10.85 0.66
N ALA A 277 14.96 -10.85 1.92
CA ALA A 277 15.21 -9.64 2.69
C ALA A 277 16.55 -8.96 2.37
N TYR A 278 17.43 -9.65 1.63
CA TYR A 278 18.81 -9.27 1.34
C TYR A 278 19.11 -9.38 -0.16
N ALA A 279 20.03 -8.56 -0.66
CA ALA A 279 20.59 -8.78 -1.99
C ALA A 279 21.49 -10.03 -1.98
N ALA A 280 21.76 -10.60 -3.16
CA ALA A 280 22.48 -11.87 -3.29
C ALA A 280 23.87 -11.85 -2.62
N GLU A 281 24.60 -10.73 -2.70
CA GLU A 281 25.90 -10.57 -2.06
C GLU A 281 25.82 -10.66 -0.53
N ASP A 282 24.91 -9.89 0.08
CA ASP A 282 24.70 -9.92 1.53
C ASP A 282 24.16 -11.27 1.99
N ALA A 283 23.22 -11.86 1.23
CA ALA A 283 22.66 -13.17 1.51
C ALA A 283 23.74 -14.25 1.57
N ARG A 284 24.72 -14.23 0.66
CA ARG A 284 25.88 -15.14 0.69
C ARG A 284 26.75 -14.94 1.93
N ARG A 285 26.96 -13.69 2.36
CA ARG A 285 27.80 -13.37 3.52
C ARG A 285 27.20 -13.84 4.84
N ILE A 286 25.87 -13.85 4.95
CA ILE A 286 25.14 -14.26 6.17
C ILE A 286 24.58 -15.68 6.12
N ALA A 287 24.70 -16.39 5.00
CA ALA A 287 24.29 -17.79 4.89
C ALA A 287 25.01 -18.65 5.94
N GLY A 288 24.24 -19.47 6.67
CA GLY A 288 24.72 -20.30 7.77
C GLY A 288 25.04 -19.54 9.06
N ARG A 289 24.73 -18.24 9.15
CA ARG A 289 25.04 -17.40 10.32
C ARG A 289 23.82 -17.12 11.18
N LYS A 290 24.05 -16.88 12.48
CA LYS A 290 22.97 -16.50 13.41
C LYS A 290 22.59 -15.04 13.18
N SER A 291 21.32 -14.69 13.41
CA SER A 291 20.82 -13.32 13.18
C SER A 291 21.59 -12.25 13.96
N ALA A 292 22.09 -12.58 15.15
CA ALA A 292 22.95 -11.70 15.95
C ALA A 292 24.31 -11.35 15.30
N GLU A 293 24.75 -12.11 14.28
CA GLU A 293 26.01 -11.88 13.58
C GLU A 293 25.85 -10.97 12.35
N ILE A 294 24.60 -10.71 11.91
CA ILE A 294 24.30 -9.96 10.68
C ILE A 294 24.96 -8.58 10.70
N GLU A 295 24.79 -7.82 11.78
CA GLU A 295 25.32 -6.47 11.89
C GLU A 295 26.85 -6.43 11.78
N LYS A 296 27.53 -7.37 12.45
CA LYS A 296 28.98 -7.51 12.37
C LYS A 296 29.44 -7.87 10.96
N LEU A 297 28.70 -8.73 10.27
CA LEU A 297 29.09 -9.24 8.95
C LEU A 297 28.80 -8.25 7.83
N LEU A 298 27.70 -7.50 7.91
CA LEU A 298 27.24 -6.60 6.85
C LEU A 298 27.59 -5.12 7.12
N GLY A 299 27.89 -4.76 8.36
CA GLY A 299 28.09 -3.37 8.77
C GLY A 299 26.79 -2.60 9.04
N PHE A 300 25.64 -3.26 8.99
CA PHE A 300 24.33 -2.70 9.32
C PHE A 300 23.39 -3.77 9.87
N ARG A 301 22.45 -3.38 10.73
CA ARG A 301 21.41 -4.28 11.22
C ARG A 301 20.26 -4.37 10.20
N GLY A 302 20.06 -5.56 9.64
CA GLY A 302 18.93 -5.89 8.76
C GLY A 302 17.80 -6.63 9.48
N ARG A 303 16.97 -7.34 8.73
CA ARG A 303 15.94 -8.24 9.29
C ARG A 303 16.58 -9.51 9.86
N ASP A 304 15.99 -10.10 10.89
CA ASP A 304 16.56 -11.34 11.44
C ASP A 304 16.38 -12.52 10.46
N GLU A 305 15.35 -12.48 9.63
CA GLU A 305 14.99 -13.49 8.64
C GLU A 305 15.57 -13.19 7.24
N MET A 306 16.00 -14.26 6.55
CA MET A 306 16.31 -14.23 5.12
C MET A 306 15.03 -14.09 4.29
N VAL A 307 13.96 -14.79 4.68
CA VAL A 307 12.61 -14.69 4.10
C VAL A 307 11.59 -14.78 5.24
N HIS A 308 10.75 -13.76 5.40
CA HIS A 308 9.72 -13.75 6.43
C HIS A 308 8.54 -14.66 6.06
N ARG A 309 7.88 -15.30 7.03
CA ARG A 309 6.76 -16.25 6.79
C ARG A 309 5.58 -15.68 6.01
N ASP A 310 5.32 -14.38 6.15
CA ASP A 310 4.22 -13.69 5.41
C ASP A 310 4.63 -13.37 3.97
N ASP A 311 5.94 -13.39 3.70
CA ASP A 311 6.56 -13.22 2.40
C ASP A 311 7.02 -14.57 1.81
N LEU A 312 6.49 -15.69 2.32
CA LEU A 312 6.85 -17.06 1.95
C LEU A 312 5.60 -17.90 1.64
N VAL A 313 5.69 -18.72 0.60
CA VAL A 313 4.67 -19.70 0.22
C VAL A 313 5.33 -21.06 0.01
N VAL A 314 4.87 -22.04 0.79
CA VAL A 314 5.29 -23.45 0.65
C VAL A 314 4.54 -24.09 -0.52
N GLU A 315 5.23 -24.93 -1.28
CA GLU A 315 4.70 -25.78 -2.35
C GLU A 315 3.90 -26.97 -1.80
#